data_AF-A0A953Z360-F1
#
_entry.id   AF-A0A953Z360-F1
#
_cell.length_a   1.000
_cell.length_b   1.000
_cell.length_c   1.000
_cell.angle_alpha   90.00
_cell.angle_beta   90.00
_cell.angle_gamma   90.00
#
_symmetry.space_group_name_H-M   'P 1'
#
loop_
_entity.id
_entity.type
_entity.pdbx_description
1 polymer ?
#
loop_
_entity_poly.entity_id
_entity_poly.type
_entity_poly.pdbx_seq_one_letter_code
_entity_poly.pdbx_strand_id
1 'polypeptide(L)'
;MASRRRSRPGGAASSGRKLAQLCAQIRRTIEMTLLGDFEDEVLQNMSVESVEPAAGNRLNVVFTVHPPGSEMEKSEVLARLEAARPRIVEEVLHAVSRRNVPELSFWVVREGDSVDVPAAPGAD
;
A
#
# COMPACT_ATOMS: atom_id res chain seq x y z
N MET A 1 24.43 -20.84 43.87
CA MET A 1 25.27 -19.67 43.51
C MET A 1 25.91 -19.97 42.16
N ALA A 2 25.86 -19.18 41.09
CA ALA A 2 25.37 -17.84 40.86
C ALA A 2 24.81 -17.75 39.41
N SER A 3 23.74 -16.99 39.28
CA SER A 3 23.01 -16.69 38.05
C SER A 3 23.89 -15.98 37.03
N ARG A 4 24.01 -16.52 35.80
CA ARG A 4 24.51 -15.76 34.65
C ARG A 4 23.30 -15.14 33.94
N ARG A 5 23.09 -13.85 34.22
CA ARG A 5 22.14 -12.97 33.54
C ARG A 5 22.40 -13.03 32.03
N ARG A 6 21.46 -13.63 31.30
CA ARG A 6 21.38 -13.53 29.84
C ARG A 6 20.86 -12.13 29.52
N SER A 7 21.72 -11.30 28.96
CA SER A 7 21.36 -9.99 28.41
C SER A 7 20.17 -10.16 27.45
N ARG A 8 19.02 -9.62 27.82
CA ARG A 8 17.83 -9.54 26.97
C ARG A 8 17.98 -8.31 26.07
N PRO A 9 18.06 -8.42 24.74
CA PRO A 9 17.80 -7.30 23.86
C PRO A 9 16.28 -7.08 23.81
N GLY A 10 15.69 -6.61 24.92
CA GLY A 10 14.26 -6.32 25.04
C GLY A 10 14.03 -4.83 24.92
N GLY A 11 13.63 -4.35 23.74
CA GLY A 11 13.23 -2.94 23.56
C GLY A 11 12.92 -2.57 22.10
N ALA A 12 13.80 -2.90 21.16
CA ALA A 12 13.65 -2.47 19.76
C ALA A 12 12.89 -3.48 18.86
N ALA A 13 13.08 -4.78 19.06
CA ALA A 13 12.47 -5.82 18.21
C ALA A 13 10.94 -5.96 18.41
N SER A 14 10.42 -5.58 19.57
CA SER A 14 8.99 -5.65 19.88
C SER A 14 8.19 -4.54 19.21
N SER A 15 8.81 -3.39 18.96
CA SER A 15 8.19 -2.29 18.21
C SER A 15 8.07 -2.62 16.73
N GLY A 16 9.08 -3.29 16.15
CA GLY A 16 9.05 -3.74 14.75
C GLY A 16 7.93 -4.75 14.47
N ARG A 17 7.68 -5.71 15.37
CA ARG A 17 6.55 -6.66 15.21
C ARG A 17 5.20 -5.98 15.29
N LYS A 18 5.03 -5.01 16.18
CA LYS A 18 3.77 -4.24 16.28
C LYS A 18 3.54 -3.38 15.05
N LEU A 19 4.61 -2.80 14.50
CA LEU A 19 4.55 -2.05 13.25
C LEU A 19 4.21 -2.95 12.07
N ALA A 20 4.81 -4.13 11.98
CA ALA A 20 4.51 -5.12 10.94
C ALA A 20 3.06 -5.63 11.02
N GLN A 21 2.56 -5.91 12.23
CA GLN A 21 1.15 -6.27 12.47
C GLN A 21 0.22 -5.13 12.02
N LEU A 22 0.58 -3.87 12.32
CA LEU A 22 -0.17 -2.70 11.87
C LEU A 22 -0.17 -2.58 10.35
N CYS A 23 0.98 -2.73 9.69
CA CYS A 23 1.07 -2.66 8.23
C CYS A 23 0.26 -3.78 7.57
N ALA A 24 0.31 -4.99 8.11
CA ALA A 24 -0.50 -6.12 7.64
C ALA A 24 -2.01 -5.87 7.83
N GLN A 25 -2.41 -5.29 8.97
CA GLN A 25 -3.79 -4.91 9.23
C GLN A 25 -4.27 -3.85 8.25
N ILE A 26 -3.48 -2.78 8.04
CA ILE A 26 -3.78 -1.70 7.10
C ILE A 26 -3.89 -2.25 5.68
N ARG A 27 -2.92 -3.06 5.24
CA ARG A 27 -2.96 -3.74 3.95
C ARG A 27 -4.28 -4.49 3.76
N ARG A 28 -4.66 -5.30 4.75
CA ARG A 28 -5.88 -6.11 4.67
C ARG A 28 -7.15 -5.24 4.61
N THR A 29 -7.21 -4.18 5.40
CA THR A 29 -8.32 -3.23 5.37
C THR A 29 -8.46 -2.60 3.99
N ILE A 30 -7.36 -2.07 3.43
CA ILE A 30 -7.36 -1.44 2.11
C ILE A 30 -7.81 -2.43 1.04
N GLU A 31 -7.31 -3.67 1.04
CA GLU A 31 -7.76 -4.72 0.11
C GLU A 31 -9.27 -4.98 0.22
N MET A 32 -9.81 -5.05 1.44
CA MET A 32 -11.24 -5.28 1.66
C MET A 32 -12.09 -4.09 1.19
N THR A 33 -11.62 -2.86 1.42
CA THR A 33 -12.30 -1.65 0.94
C THR A 33 -12.31 -1.60 -0.59
N LEU A 34 -11.18 -1.92 -1.24
CA LEU A 34 -11.08 -1.99 -2.71
C LEU A 34 -12.08 -2.97 -3.31
N LEU A 35 -12.27 -4.13 -2.68
CA LEU A 35 -13.17 -5.19 -3.15
C LEU A 35 -14.65 -4.93 -2.84
N GLY A 36 -14.98 -4.07 -1.86
CA GLY A 36 -16.34 -4.00 -1.30
C GLY A 36 -17.00 -2.62 -1.28
N ASP A 37 -16.23 -1.53 -1.21
CA ASP A 37 -16.78 -0.17 -1.01
C ASP A 37 -16.79 0.68 -2.29
N PHE A 38 -16.04 0.28 -3.32
CA PHE A 38 -15.95 1.02 -4.58
C PHE A 38 -16.76 0.35 -5.68
N GLU A 39 -17.56 1.14 -6.40
CA GLU A 39 -18.30 0.71 -7.60
C GLU A 39 -17.45 0.77 -8.88
N ASP A 40 -16.20 1.26 -8.79
CA ASP A 40 -15.31 1.42 -9.94
C ASP A 40 -14.56 0.11 -10.23
N GLU A 41 -14.85 -0.49 -11.38
CA GLU A 41 -14.22 -1.74 -11.83
C GLU A 41 -12.68 -1.63 -11.88
N VAL A 42 -12.13 -0.45 -12.14
CA VAL A 42 -10.68 -0.25 -12.17
C VAL A 42 -10.10 -0.34 -10.77
N LEU A 43 -10.75 0.23 -9.76
CA LEU A 43 -10.32 0.14 -8.35
C LEU A 43 -10.52 -1.27 -7.79
N GLN A 44 -11.59 -1.97 -8.17
CA GLN A 44 -11.84 -3.36 -7.77
C GLN A 44 -10.80 -4.33 -8.35
N ASN A 45 -10.29 -4.04 -9.55
CA ASN A 45 -9.19 -4.78 -10.17
C ASN A 45 -7.80 -4.23 -9.76
N MET A 46 -7.71 -3.57 -8.60
CA MET A 46 -6.42 -3.25 -7.97
C MET A 46 -6.13 -4.18 -6.80
N SER A 47 -4.87 -4.55 -6.67
CA SER A 47 -4.35 -5.31 -5.53
C SER A 47 -3.34 -4.47 -4.77
N VAL A 48 -3.26 -4.65 -3.45
CA VAL A 48 -2.19 -4.02 -2.65
C VAL A 48 -0.93 -4.90 -2.74
N GLU A 49 0.08 -4.40 -3.43
CA GLU A 49 1.37 -5.07 -3.58
C GLU A 49 2.11 -5.10 -2.24
N SER A 50 2.27 -3.94 -1.61
CA SER A 50 3.02 -3.82 -0.36
C SER A 50 2.61 -2.59 0.42
N VAL A 51 2.66 -2.70 1.75
CA VAL A 51 2.46 -1.59 2.69
C VAL A 51 3.68 -1.49 3.56
N GLU A 52 4.48 -0.46 3.35
CA GLU A 52 5.74 -0.25 4.06
C GLU A 52 5.71 1.03 4.89
N PRO A 53 6.21 0.98 6.13
CA PRO A 53 6.32 2.18 6.94
C PRO A 53 7.45 3.08 6.43
N ALA A 54 7.12 4.34 6.16
CA ALA A 54 8.09 5.36 5.82
C ALA A 54 8.54 6.13 7.08
N ALA A 55 9.49 7.05 6.92
CA ALA A 55 9.98 7.85 8.05
C ALA A 55 8.85 8.69 8.68
N GLY A 56 8.74 8.63 10.01
CA GLY A 56 7.74 9.38 10.78
C GLY A 56 6.40 8.66 10.89
N ASN A 57 5.31 9.37 10.61
CA ASN A 57 3.93 8.86 10.65
C ASN A 57 3.37 8.70 9.23
N ARG A 58 4.16 8.11 8.33
CA ARG A 58 3.85 7.94 6.91
C ARG A 58 3.87 6.47 6.53
N LEU A 59 2.99 6.05 5.64
CA LEU A 59 2.97 4.70 5.08
C LEU A 59 2.95 4.77 3.57
N ASN A 60 3.85 4.02 2.94
CA ASN A 60 3.87 3.83 1.50
C ASN A 60 3.00 2.62 1.17
N VAL A 61 1.97 2.85 0.37
CA VAL A 61 1.09 1.79 -0.14
C VAL A 61 1.31 1.70 -1.63
N VAL A 62 1.79 0.54 -2.07
CA VAL A 62 1.99 0.23 -3.48
C VAL A 62 0.81 -0.61 -3.94
N PHE A 63 0.15 -0.18 -5.01
CA PHE A 63 -0.97 -0.85 -5.65
C PHE A 63 -0.55 -1.37 -7.01
N THR A 64 -0.87 -2.63 -7.28
CA THR A 64 -0.78 -3.23 -8.60
C THR A 64 -2.13 -3.08 -9.30
N VAL A 65 -2.11 -2.52 -10.50
CA VAL A 65 -3.30 -2.34 -11.33
C VAL A 65 -3.37 -3.48 -12.33
N HIS A 66 -4.46 -4.26 -12.28
CA HIS A 66 -4.73 -5.35 -13.20
C HIS A 66 -5.63 -4.89 -14.37
N PRO A 67 -5.65 -5.61 -15.51
CA PRO A 67 -6.61 -5.33 -16.59
C PRO A 67 -8.07 -5.44 -16.07
N PRO A 68 -8.98 -4.55 -16.52
CA PRO A 68 -8.80 -3.57 -17.61
C PRO A 68 -8.08 -2.27 -17.22
N GLY A 69 -7.85 -2.03 -15.92
CA GLY A 69 -7.18 -0.82 -15.43
C GLY A 69 -5.73 -0.65 -15.92
N SER A 70 -5.01 -1.76 -16.15
CA SER A 70 -3.64 -1.72 -16.68
C SER A 70 -3.57 -1.17 -18.12
N GLU A 71 -4.64 -1.31 -18.89
CA GLU A 71 -4.75 -0.81 -20.28
C GLU A 71 -5.10 0.69 -20.32
N MET A 72 -5.48 1.29 -19.19
CA MET A 72 -5.84 2.70 -19.10
C MET A 72 -4.64 3.62 -18.86
N GLU A 73 -4.79 4.90 -19.19
CA GLU A 73 -3.75 5.89 -18.92
C GLU A 73 -3.47 6.01 -17.42
N LYS A 74 -2.19 6.02 -17.04
CA LYS A 74 -1.73 6.04 -15.64
C LYS A 74 -2.31 7.24 -14.90
N SER A 75 -2.40 8.39 -15.57
CA SER A 75 -2.96 9.62 -15.02
C SER A 75 -4.42 9.44 -14.61
N GLU A 76 -5.20 8.72 -15.41
CA GLU A 76 -6.62 8.48 -15.14
C GLU A 76 -6.81 7.47 -14.01
N VAL A 77 -6.02 6.40 -13.99
CA VAL A 77 -5.99 5.45 -12.88
C VAL A 77 -5.59 6.13 -11.57
N LEU A 78 -4.58 7.00 -11.60
CA LEU A 78 -4.14 7.77 -10.45
C LEU A 78 -5.22 8.77 -10.00
N ALA A 79 -5.92 9.42 -10.93
CA ALA A 79 -7.01 10.35 -10.61
C ALA A 79 -8.17 9.64 -9.90
N ARG A 80 -8.55 8.43 -10.35
CA ARG A 80 -9.55 7.60 -9.67
C ARG A 80 -9.09 7.15 -8.30
N LEU A 81 -7.83 6.75 -8.16
CA LEU A 81 -7.26 6.39 -6.87
C LEU A 81 -7.21 7.59 -5.90
N GLU A 82 -6.85 8.78 -6.37
CA GLU A 82 -6.88 10.00 -5.57
C GLU A 82 -8.32 10.41 -5.20
N ALA A 83 -9.31 10.15 -6.05
CA ALA A 83 -10.72 10.34 -5.70
C ALA A 83 -11.20 9.34 -4.61
N ALA A 84 -10.66 8.12 -4.63
CA ALA A 84 -10.91 7.07 -3.63
C ALA A 84 -10.13 7.26 -2.32
N ARG A 85 -9.06 8.06 -2.33
CA ARG A 85 -8.21 8.37 -1.18
C ARG A 85 -8.95 8.64 0.13
N PRO A 86 -9.91 9.59 0.21
CA PRO A 86 -10.58 9.91 1.47
C PRO A 86 -11.30 8.69 2.08
N ARG A 87 -11.91 7.85 1.24
CA ARG A 87 -12.58 6.61 1.69
C ARG A 87 -11.57 5.59 2.22
N ILE A 88 -10.47 5.37 1.50
CA ILE A 88 -9.40 4.46 1.95
C ILE A 88 -8.83 4.93 3.30
N VAL A 89 -8.59 6.24 3.44
CA VAL A 89 -8.08 6.82 4.69
C VAL A 89 -9.08 6.64 5.84
N GLU A 90 -10.37 6.85 5.59
CA GLU A 90 -11.45 6.65 6.56
C GLU A 90 -11.55 5.20 7.06
N GLU A 91 -11.43 4.24 6.16
CA GLU A 91 -11.45 2.81 6.51
C GLU A 91 -10.21 2.39 7.29
N VAL A 92 -9.04 2.88 6.90
CA VAL A 92 -7.79 2.66 7.64
C VAL A 92 -7.87 3.27 9.05
N LEU A 93 -8.47 4.46 9.17
CA LEU A 93 -8.75 5.10 10.45
C LEU A 93 -9.61 4.22 11.35
N HIS A 94 -10.71 3.72 10.79
CA HIS A 94 -11.67 2.89 11.51
C HIS A 94 -11.01 1.58 11.98
N ALA A 95 -10.24 0.94 11.12
CA ALA A 95 -9.53 -0.30 11.43
C ALA A 95 -8.44 -0.13 12.50
N VAL A 96 -7.69 0.97 12.46
CA VAL A 96 -6.55 1.19 13.36
C VAL A 96 -6.98 1.84 14.69
N SER A 97 -8.18 2.42 14.77
CA SER A 97 -8.77 3.01 15.99
C SER A 97 -7.81 3.95 16.73
N ARG A 98 -6.98 4.68 15.99
CA ARG A 98 -5.93 5.54 16.55
C ARG A 98 -6.23 7.00 16.25
N ARG A 99 -6.00 7.86 17.25
CA ARG A 99 -6.25 9.31 17.17
C ARG A 99 -5.42 10.03 16.09
N ASN A 100 -4.41 9.37 15.52
CA ASN A 100 -3.53 9.96 14.52
C ASN A 100 -3.43 9.05 13.28
N VAL A 101 -3.92 9.57 12.16
CA VAL A 101 -3.87 8.95 10.82
C VAL A 101 -2.42 8.95 10.35
N PRO A 102 -1.83 7.81 9.97
CA PRO A 102 -0.61 7.84 9.20
C PRO A 102 -0.87 8.40 7.79
N GLU A 103 -0.05 9.32 7.33
CA GLU A 103 -0.15 9.88 5.98
C GLU A 103 0.12 8.75 4.97
N LEU A 104 -0.89 8.39 4.19
CA LEU A 104 -0.79 7.37 3.15
C LEU A 104 -0.23 7.99 1.88
N SER A 105 0.88 7.46 1.40
CA SER A 105 1.47 7.78 0.10
C SER A 105 1.15 6.64 -0.86
N PHE A 106 0.40 6.94 -1.91
CA PHE A 106 -0.06 5.94 -2.88
C PHE A 106 0.88 5.88 -4.08
N TRP A 107 1.25 4.65 -4.43
CA TRP A 107 2.08 4.35 -5.58
C TRP A 107 1.35 3.31 -6.42
N VAL A 108 1.33 3.49 -7.74
CA VAL A 108 0.71 2.54 -8.67
C VAL A 108 1.76 1.94 -9.59
N VAL A 109 1.75 0.61 -9.66
CA VAL A 109 2.51 -0.20 -10.61
C VAL A 109 1.52 -0.92 -11.53
N ARG A 110 1.85 -1.03 -12.81
CA ARG A 110 1.00 -1.73 -13.78
C ARG A 110 1.43 -3.18 -13.87
N GLU A 111 0.47 -4.11 -13.82
CA GLU A 111 0.73 -5.49 -14.21
C GLU A 111 1.04 -5.50 -15.71
N GLY A 112 2.32 -5.65 -16.05
CA GLY A 112 2.80 -5.58 -17.43
C GLY A 112 3.73 -4.41 -17.75
N ASP A 113 4.21 -3.64 -16.77
CA ASP A 113 5.38 -2.75 -16.95
C ASP A 113 6.67 -3.60 -17.14
N SER A 114 6.68 -4.45 -18.17
CA SER A 114 7.91 -4.79 -18.86
C SER A 114 8.27 -3.51 -19.58
N VAL A 115 9.31 -2.82 -19.12
CA VAL A 115 9.96 -1.69 -19.78
C VAL A 115 9.70 -1.72 -21.29
N ASP A 116 8.74 -0.93 -21.76
CA ASP A 116 8.58 -0.65 -23.17
C ASP A 116 9.80 0.21 -23.51
N VAL A 117 10.91 -0.44 -23.83
CA VAL A 117 11.96 0.20 -24.61
C VAL A 117 11.23 0.60 -25.88
N PRO A 118 11.06 1.91 -26.17
CA PRO A 118 10.46 2.29 -27.43
C PRO A 118 11.33 1.64 -28.50
N ALA A 119 10.76 0.64 -29.17
CA ALA A 119 11.37 0.03 -30.32
C ALA A 119 11.65 1.19 -31.26
N ALA A 120 12.93 1.54 -31.38
CA ALA A 120 13.37 2.66 -32.19
C ALA A 120 12.71 2.48 -33.56
N PRO A 121 11.91 3.44 -34.04
CA PRO A 121 11.40 3.36 -35.40
C PRO A 121 12.63 3.34 -36.30
N GLY A 122 12.78 2.26 -37.06
CA GLY A 122 13.78 2.19 -38.10
C GLY A 122 13.67 3.42 -38.98
N ALA A 123 14.81 4.07 -39.21
CA ALA A 123 14.96 5.08 -40.24
C ALA A 123 16.38 4.92 -40.82
N ASP A 124 16.38 4.22 -41.96
CA ASP A 124 17.35 4.24 -43.08
C ASP A 124 18.83 3.90 -42.80
#